data_AF-A0A9X7DIG9-F1
#
_entry.id   AF-A0A9X7DIG9-F1
#
_cell.length_a   1.000
_cell.length_b   1.000
_cell.length_c   1.000
_cell.angle_alpha   90.00
_cell.angle_beta   90.00
_cell.angle_gamma   90.00
#
_symmetry.space_group_name_H-M   'P 1'
#
loop_
_entity.id
_entity.type
_entity.pdbx_description
1 polymer ?
#
loop_
_entity_poly.entity_id
_entity_poly.type
_entity_poly.pdbx_seq_one_letter_code
_entity_poly.pdbx_strand_id
1 'polypeptide(L)'
;MNNLPLRIRPIHEEDLFSLWTLMYKESSPEWKKWDAPYFEHKAVTFEDYLKTKDSVVNQEDRWIVEVDGNVIGTVSFYWEHKPSNWLEMGIGIYDPNYW
;
A
#
# COMPACT_ATOMS: atom_id res chain seq x y z
N MET A 1 -5.04 -10.13 25.52
CA MET A 1 -4.95 -9.50 24.20
C MET A 1 -4.92 -10.62 23.17
N ASN A 2 -5.87 -10.66 22.24
CA ASN A 2 -5.80 -11.62 21.15
C ASN A 2 -4.73 -11.13 20.18
N ASN A 3 -3.69 -11.93 19.96
CA ASN A 3 -2.64 -11.60 19.01
C ASN A 3 -3.14 -12.00 17.62
N LEU A 4 -3.64 -11.03 16.85
CA LEU A 4 -4.07 -11.28 15.48
C LEU A 4 -2.83 -11.54 14.60
N PRO A 5 -2.90 -12.48 13.63
CA PRO A 5 -1.76 -12.80 12.81
C PRO A 5 -1.43 -11.63 11.86
N LEU A 6 -0.18 -11.16 11.91
CA LEU A 6 0.38 -10.14 11.01
C LEU A 6 1.22 -10.82 9.93
N ARG A 7 1.04 -10.43 8.67
CA ARG A 7 1.86 -10.91 7.55
C ARG A 7 2.24 -9.77 6.62
N ILE A 8 3.43 -9.91 6.03
CA ILE A 8 3.88 -9.09 4.89
C ILE A 8 4.13 -10.06 3.76
N ARG A 9 3.50 -9.85 2.60
CA ARG A 9 3.55 -10.79 1.47
C ARG A 9 3.40 -10.06 0.12
N PRO A 10 3.84 -10.67 -0.99
CA PRO A 10 3.60 -10.13 -2.33
C PRO A 10 2.12 -9.81 -2.58
N ILE A 11 1.90 -8.80 -3.42
CA ILE A 11 0.56 -8.42 -3.88
C ILE A 11 0.11 -9.41 -4.95
N HIS A 12 -1.07 -9.99 -4.78
CA HIS A 12 -1.74 -10.79 -5.81
C HIS A 12 -2.94 -10.04 -6.41
N GLU A 13 -3.51 -10.57 -7.49
CA GLU A 13 -4.65 -9.91 -8.16
C GLU A 13 -5.87 -9.76 -7.24
N GLU A 14 -6.11 -10.71 -6.33
CA GLU A 14 -7.21 -10.65 -5.35
C GLU A 14 -7.12 -9.46 -4.37
N ASP A 15 -5.92 -8.90 -4.17
CA ASP A 15 -5.70 -7.81 -3.22
C ASP A 15 -6.02 -6.43 -3.83
N LEU A 16 -6.12 -6.33 -5.16
CA LEU A 16 -6.23 -5.07 -5.89
C LEU A 16 -7.46 -4.25 -5.45
N PHE A 17 -8.58 -4.90 -5.19
CA PHE A 17 -9.79 -4.21 -4.75
C PHE A 17 -9.62 -3.60 -3.35
N SER A 18 -8.99 -4.32 -2.43
CA SER A 18 -8.71 -3.85 -1.07
C SER A 18 -7.71 -2.70 -1.08
N LEU A 19 -6.62 -2.82 -1.84
CA LEU A 19 -5.63 -1.75 -2.02
C LEU A 19 -6.23 -0.50 -2.63
N TRP A 20 -7.03 -0.64 -3.70
CA TRP A 20 -7.75 0.47 -4.30
C TRP A 20 -8.68 1.17 -3.30
N THR A 21 -9.43 0.38 -2.53
CA THR A 21 -10.36 0.90 -1.52
C THR A 21 -9.65 1.76 -0.48
N LEU A 22 -8.48 1.31 0.01
CA LEU A 22 -7.71 2.02 1.02
C LEU A 22 -7.01 3.27 0.46
N MET A 23 -6.49 3.18 -0.77
CA MET A 23 -5.55 4.17 -1.28
C MET A 23 -6.14 5.17 -2.26
N TYR A 24 -7.19 4.83 -3.00
CA TYR A 24 -7.60 5.60 -4.18
C TYR A 24 -9.10 5.77 -4.35
N LYS A 25 -9.95 5.04 -3.60
CA LYS A 25 -11.41 5.14 -3.76
C LYS A 25 -11.95 6.50 -3.34
N GLU A 26 -11.47 7.03 -2.21
CA GLU A 26 -11.91 8.31 -1.67
C GLU A 26 -10.99 9.43 -2.14
N SER A 27 -11.52 10.63 -2.37
CA SER A 27 -10.72 11.80 -2.71
C SER A 27 -9.97 12.38 -1.51
N SER A 28 -10.35 12.01 -0.28
CA SER A 28 -9.74 12.51 0.96
C SER A 28 -9.66 11.40 2.01
N PRO A 29 -8.89 10.33 1.76
CA PRO A 29 -8.72 9.26 2.74
C PRO A 29 -7.93 9.76 3.95
N GLU A 30 -8.19 9.18 5.12
CA GLU A 30 -7.71 9.75 6.39
C GLU A 30 -6.18 9.83 6.50
N TRP A 31 -5.48 8.79 6.02
CA TRP A 31 -4.02 8.71 6.02
C TRP A 31 -3.35 9.89 5.27
N LYS A 32 -4.04 10.50 4.30
CA LYS A 32 -3.50 11.61 3.50
C LYS A 32 -3.26 12.89 4.30
N LYS A 33 -3.86 13.01 5.49
CA LYS A 33 -3.56 14.10 6.44
C LYS A 33 -2.12 14.07 6.94
N TRP A 34 -1.49 12.89 6.90
CA TRP A 34 -0.16 12.63 7.46
C TRP A 34 0.88 12.32 6.38
N ASP A 35 0.48 11.62 5.32
CA ASP A 35 1.39 11.26 4.22
C ASP A 35 1.39 12.31 3.11
N ALA A 36 2.47 13.08 3.05
CA ALA A 36 2.70 14.16 2.09
C ALA A 36 1.47 15.07 1.85
N PRO A 37 0.82 15.63 2.90
CA PRO A 37 -0.51 16.25 2.84
C PRO A 37 -0.63 17.46 1.91
N TYR A 38 0.51 17.99 1.46
CA TYR A 38 0.62 19.09 0.51
C TYR A 38 0.36 18.68 -0.96
N PHE A 39 0.41 17.38 -1.29
CA PHE A 39 -0.02 16.89 -2.60
C PHE A 39 -1.51 16.58 -2.64
N GLU A 40 -2.20 17.10 -3.67
CA GLU A 40 -3.62 16.82 -3.91
C GLU A 40 -3.83 15.31 -4.13
N HIS A 41 -4.84 14.75 -3.47
CA HIS A 41 -5.29 13.37 -3.69
C HIS A 41 -6.60 13.38 -4.47
N LYS A 42 -6.71 12.53 -5.47
CA LYS A 42 -7.91 12.38 -6.29
C LYS A 42 -8.36 10.94 -6.26
N ALA A 43 -9.68 10.77 -6.16
CA ALA A 43 -10.26 9.45 -6.32
C ALA A 43 -9.97 8.92 -7.74
N VAL A 44 -9.64 7.64 -7.83
CA VAL A 44 -9.42 6.92 -9.09
C VAL A 44 -10.52 5.88 -9.21
N THR A 45 -11.09 5.69 -10.40
CA THR A 45 -12.05 4.60 -10.62
C THR A 45 -11.33 3.25 -10.49
N PHE A 46 -12.04 2.22 -10.04
CA PHE A 46 -11.42 0.89 -9.96
C PHE A 46 -10.95 0.38 -11.34
N GLU A 47 -11.70 0.70 -12.39
CA GLU A 47 -11.35 0.32 -13.77
C GLU A 47 -10.06 1.01 -14.26
N ASP A 48 -9.86 2.29 -13.93
CA ASP A 48 -8.60 2.96 -14.24
C ASP A 48 -7.44 2.44 -13.39
N TYR A 49 -7.68 2.11 -12.12
CA TYR A 49 -6.67 1.49 -11.27
C TYR A 49 -6.24 0.11 -11.81
N LEU A 50 -7.17 -0.71 -12.31
CA LEU A 50 -6.84 -2.02 -12.89
C LEU A 50 -5.90 -1.93 -14.10
N LYS A 51 -5.84 -0.79 -14.81
CA LYS A 51 -4.89 -0.59 -15.91
C LYS A 51 -3.43 -0.58 -15.44
N THR A 52 -3.17 -0.39 -14.14
CA THR A 52 -1.82 -0.41 -13.55
C THR A 52 -1.46 -1.75 -12.91
N LYS A 53 -2.33 -2.78 -13.01
CA LYS A 53 -2.15 -4.04 -12.28
C LYS A 53 -0.79 -4.71 -12.53
N ASP A 54 -0.29 -4.66 -13.76
CA ASP A 54 0.95 -5.34 -14.14
C ASP A 54 2.20 -4.69 -13.50
N SER A 55 2.09 -3.43 -13.06
CA SER A 55 3.14 -2.74 -12.29
C SER A 55 2.94 -2.82 -10.77
N VAL A 56 1.97 -3.59 -10.30
CA VAL A 56 1.61 -3.70 -8.87
C VAL A 56 1.65 -5.14 -8.39
N VAL A 57 1.11 -6.06 -9.17
CA VAL A 57 0.99 -7.48 -8.82
C VAL A 57 2.34 -8.18 -9.00
N ASN A 58 2.70 -9.04 -8.04
CA ASN A 58 3.92 -9.86 -8.05
C ASN A 58 5.23 -9.05 -8.24
N GLN A 59 5.26 -7.80 -7.79
CA GLN A 59 6.48 -7.00 -7.80
C GLN A 59 7.37 -7.30 -6.59
N GLU A 60 8.68 -7.20 -6.78
CA GLU A 60 9.65 -7.45 -5.70
C GLU A 60 9.72 -6.31 -4.69
N ASP A 61 9.41 -5.09 -5.14
CA ASP A 61 9.67 -3.83 -4.44
C ASP A 61 8.47 -3.27 -3.70
N ARG A 62 7.31 -3.94 -3.76
CA ARG A 62 6.09 -3.50 -3.08
C ARG A 62 5.20 -4.67 -2.67
N TRP A 63 5.00 -4.81 -1.37
CA TRP A 63 4.24 -5.90 -0.73
C TRP A 63 3.09 -5.32 0.12
N ILE A 64 2.07 -6.13 0.40
CA ILE A 64 1.02 -5.74 1.34
C ILE A 64 1.42 -6.03 2.78
N VAL A 65 0.78 -5.32 3.70
CA VAL A 65 0.71 -5.64 5.14
C VAL A 65 -0.73 -6.07 5.43
N GLU A 66 -0.92 -7.24 6.04
CA GLU A 66 -2.24 -7.74 6.43
C GLU A 66 -2.30 -8.15 7.91
N VAL A 67 -3.45 -7.90 8.54
CA VAL A 67 -3.79 -8.35 9.90
C VAL A 67 -5.05 -9.20 9.82
N ASP A 68 -4.95 -10.45 10.27
CA ASP A 68 -6.04 -11.44 10.21
C ASP A 68 -6.62 -11.62 8.80
N GLY A 69 -5.74 -11.59 7.79
CA GLY A 69 -6.10 -11.69 6.38
C GLY A 69 -6.68 -10.41 5.76
N ASN A 70 -6.84 -9.33 6.53
CA ASN A 70 -7.29 -8.04 6.01
C ASN A 70 -6.10 -7.18 5.62
N VAL A 71 -6.08 -6.70 4.38
CA VAL A 71 -5.07 -5.74 3.90
C VAL A 71 -5.24 -4.44 4.66
N ILE A 72 -4.16 -3.92 5.26
CA ILE A 72 -4.18 -2.65 6.01
C ILE A 72 -3.19 -1.63 5.48
N GLY A 73 -2.26 -2.03 4.62
CA GLY A 73 -1.14 -1.20 4.23
C GLY A 73 -0.24 -1.85 3.21
N THR A 74 0.86 -1.16 2.90
CA THR A 74 1.93 -1.67 2.05
C THR A 74 3.29 -1.36 2.64
N VAL A 75 4.26 -2.23 2.37
CA VAL A 75 5.69 -1.93 2.50
C VAL A 75 6.29 -1.87 1.10
N SER A 76 7.18 -0.93 0.87
CA SER A 76 7.87 -0.80 -0.40
C SER A 76 9.30 -0.39 -0.20
N PHE A 77 10.16 -0.65 -1.18
CA PHE A 77 11.51 -0.14 -1.17
C PHE A 77 11.93 0.33 -2.56
N TYR A 78 13.01 1.10 -2.62
CA TYR A 78 13.74 1.33 -3.85
C TYR A 78 15.23 1.52 -3.54
N TRP A 79 16.07 1.32 -4.54
CA TRP A 79 17.52 1.51 -4.40
C TRP A 79 17.88 2.96 -4.66
N GLU A 80 18.33 3.67 -3.63
CA GLU A 80 18.97 4.99 -3.79
C GLU A 80 20.32 4.85 -4.50
N HIS A 81 21.10 3.84 -4.10
CA HIS A 81 22.35 3.51 -4.75
C HIS A 81 22.72 2.03 -4.53
N LYS A 82 22.34 1.19 -5.51
CA LYS A 82 22.54 -0.27 -5.46
C LYS A 82 24.01 -0.71 -5.29
N PRO A 83 25.02 -0.09 -5.95
CA PRO A 83 26.42 -0.52 -5.79
C PRO A 83 26.96 -0.38 -4.36
N SER A 84 26.44 0.56 -3.57
CA SER A 84 26.80 0.70 -2.16
C SER A 84 25.83 -0.01 -1.21
N ASN A 85 24.87 -0.78 -1.74
CA ASN A 85 23.76 -1.35 -1.01
C ASN A 85 22.91 -0.32 -0.23
N TRP A 86 22.76 0.91 -0.75
CA TRP A 86 21.86 1.89 -0.15
C TRP A 86 20.44 1.74 -0.72
N LEU A 87 19.54 1.27 0.14
CA LEU A 87 18.12 1.06 -0.12
C LEU A 87 17.30 1.93 0.84
N GLU A 88 16.25 2.55 0.31
CA GLU A 88 15.23 3.24 1.09
C GLU A 88 13.97 2.38 1.15
N MET A 89 13.35 2.30 2.32
CA MET A 89 12.14 1.52 2.55
C MET A 89 11.09 2.39 3.23
N GLY A 90 9.86 2.30 2.74
CA GLY A 90 8.69 2.96 3.29
C GLY A 90 7.63 1.95 3.71
N ILE A 91 6.89 2.30 4.77
CA ILE A 91 5.67 1.58 5.18
C ILE A 91 4.52 2.58 5.23
N GLY A 92 3.41 2.24 4.60
CA GLY A 92 2.16 2.99 4.67
C GLY A 92 1.08 2.12 5.31
N ILE A 93 0.52 2.59 6.43
CA ILE A 93 -0.65 1.97 7.07
C ILE A 93 -1.85 2.88 6.78
N TYR A 94 -2.80 2.36 6.00
CA TYR A 94 -3.92 3.15 5.47
C TYR A 94 -5.18 3.01 6.31
N ASP A 95 -5.33 1.90 7.03
CA ASP A 95 -6.44 1.70 7.97
C ASP A 95 -6.18 2.49 9.28
N PRO A 96 -7.02 3.49 9.61
CA PRO A 96 -6.84 4.34 10.78
C PRO A 96 -7.02 3.60 12.11
N ASN A 97 -7.58 2.39 12.14
CA ASN A 97 -7.70 1.62 13.38
C ASN A 97 -6.33 1.14 13.92
N TYR A 98 -5.25 1.32 13.16
CA TYR A 98 -3.91 0.85 13.50
C TYR A 98 -2.91 1.98 13.82
N TRP A 99 -3.37 3.24 13.98
CA TRP A 99 -2.54 4.37 14.44
C TRP A 99 -3.31 5.43 15.22
#